data_AF-A0A3N5FWX9-F1
#
_entry.id   AF-A0A3N5FWX9-F1
#
_cell.length_a   1.000
_cell.length_b   1.000
_cell.length_c   1.000
_cell.angle_alpha   90.00
_cell.angle_beta   90.00
_cell.angle_gamma   90.00
#
_symmetry.space_group_name_H-M   'P 1'
#
loop_
_entity.id
_entity.type
_entity.pdbx_description
1 polymer ?
#
loop_
_entity_poly.entity_id
_entity_poly.type
_entity_poly.pdbx_seq_one_letter_code
_entity_poly.pdbx_strand_id
1 'polypeptide(L)' 'MSDTDDVGCEEALKRLVEFVDHELPGSEHDSVEQHLRICRNCCSRMEFERRLKERLAALSTEDVPSTTRDRVRDLIKKF' A
#
# COMPACT_ATOMS: atom_id res chain seq x y z
N MET A 1 -0.45 -12.84 27.23
CA MET A 1 -0.85 -12.37 25.88
C MET A 1 0.38 -11.67 25.36
N SER A 2 1.04 -12.26 24.36
CA SER A 2 2.44 -11.94 24.06
C SER A 2 2.59 -10.58 23.39
N ASP A 3 3.04 -9.61 24.18
CA ASP A 3 3.81 -8.46 23.71
C ASP A 3 5.17 -8.98 23.23
N THR A 4 5.47 -8.76 21.96
CA THR A 4 6.82 -8.90 21.40
C THR A 4 6.89 -7.78 20.37
N ASP A 5 7.95 -6.98 20.41
CA ASP A 5 8.20 -5.73 19.66
C ASP A 5 7.76 -5.72 18.19
N ASP A 6 6.45 -5.64 17.96
CA ASP A 6 5.74 -5.68 16.70
C ASP A 6 4.54 -4.74 16.87
N VAL A 7 4.31 -3.85 15.91
CA VAL A 7 3.24 -2.84 16.01
C VAL A 7 1.92 -3.57 16.30
N GLY A 8 1.26 -3.23 17.41
CA GLY A 8 0.05 -3.93 17.83
C GLY A 8 -1.03 -3.84 16.75
N CYS A 9 -1.99 -4.79 16.76
CA CYS A 9 -3.07 -4.83 15.75
C CYS A 9 -3.77 -3.48 15.58
N GLU A 10 -4.00 -2.74 16.67
CA GLU A 10 -4.63 -1.42 16.59
C GLU A 10 -3.78 -0.39 15.82
N GLU A 11 -2.48 -0.37 16.06
CA GLU A 11 -1.57 0.56 15.39
C GLU A 11 -1.36 0.19 13.92
N ALA A 12 -1.19 -1.10 13.64
CA ALA A 12 -1.14 -1.62 12.26
C ALA A 12 -2.42 -1.27 11.48
N LEU A 13 -3.58 -1.23 12.15
CA LEU A 13 -4.85 -0.84 11.53
C LEU A 13 -4.96 0.66 11.27
N LYS A 14 -4.48 1.51 12.20
CA LYS A 14 -4.46 2.97 11.99
C LYS A 14 -3.60 3.34 10.78
N ARG A 15 -2.46 2.66 10.62
CA ARG A 15 -1.49 2.88 9.55
C ARG A 15 -1.76 2.06 8.28
N LEU A 16 -2.84 1.29 8.23
CA LEU A 16 -3.12 0.34 7.15
C LEU A 16 -3.32 1.04 5.79
N VAL A 17 -4.03 2.18 5.81
CA VAL A 17 -4.30 2.96 4.59
C VAL A 17 -3.00 3.59 4.09
N GLU A 18 -2.25 4.25 4.96
CA GLU A 18 -0.92 4.82 4.66
C GLU A 18 0.04 3.74 4.12
N PHE A 19 -0.02 2.51 4.65
CA PHE A 19 0.73 1.38 4.14
C PHE A 19 0.32 0.99 2.71
N VAL A 20 -0.98 0.90 2.43
CA VAL A 20 -1.54 0.58 1.10
C VAL A 20 -1.26 1.69 0.07
N ASP A 21 -1.12 2.93 0.52
CA ASP A 21 -0.76 4.09 -0.29
C ASP A 21 0.76 4.29 -0.42
N HIS A 22 1.58 3.48 0.26
CA HIS A 22 3.04 3.62 0.34
C HIS A 22 3.50 4.99 0.90
N GLU A 23 2.72 5.57 1.81
CA GLU A 23 2.98 6.88 2.43
C GLU A 23 3.68 6.76 3.80
N LEU A 24 3.90 5.54 4.28
CA LEU A 24 4.63 5.31 5.53
C LEU A 24 6.14 5.52 5.38
N PRO A 25 6.81 6.08 6.41
CA PRO A 25 8.27 6.10 6.47
C PRO A 25 8.81 4.66 6.61
N GLY A 26 10.01 4.41 6.08
CA GLY A 26 10.56 3.05 5.93
C GLY A 26 10.54 2.19 7.20
N SER A 27 10.86 2.76 8.37
CA SER A 27 10.82 2.02 9.64
C SER A 27 9.40 1.60 10.06
N GLU A 28 8.40 2.45 9.80
CA GLU A 28 6.99 2.14 10.10
C GLU A 28 6.42 1.15 9.08
N HIS A 29 6.81 1.30 7.81
CA HIS A 29 6.46 0.35 6.75
C HIS A 29 6.93 -1.06 7.09
N ASP A 30 8.20 -1.24 7.46
CA ASP A 30 8.76 -2.55 7.81
C ASP A 30 8.06 -3.16 9.03
N SER A 31 7.72 -2.33 10.02
CA SER A 31 7.01 -2.79 11.23
C SER A 31 5.60 -3.29 10.90
N VAL A 32 4.83 -2.53 10.11
CA VAL A 32 3.49 -2.93 9.67
C VAL A 32 3.56 -4.17 8.76
N GLU A 33 4.55 -4.24 7.88
CA GLU A 33 4.76 -5.41 7.02
C GLU A 33 5.01 -6.68 7.85
N GLN A 34 5.88 -6.58 8.86
CA GLN A 34 6.16 -7.69 9.77
C GLN A 34 4.89 -8.17 10.47
N HIS A 35 4.07 -7.23 10.98
CA HIS A 35 2.80 -7.54 11.60
C HIS A 35 1.82 -8.25 10.65
N LEU A 36 1.71 -7.77 9.41
CA LEU A 36 0.82 -8.34 8.40
C LEU A 36 1.21 -9.78 8.02
N ARG A 37 2.49 -10.15 8.14
CA ARG A 37 2.97 -11.52 7.89
C ARG A 37 2.53 -12.52 8.98
N ILE A 38 2.36 -12.06 10.21
CA ILE A 38 1.99 -12.92 11.35
C ILE A 38 0.50 -12.84 11.70
N CYS A 39 -0.16 -11.71 11.45
CA CYS A 39 -1.55 -11.47 11.82
C CYS A 39 -2.51 -11.65 10.64
N ARG A 40 -3.20 -12.79 10.59
CA ARG A 40 -4.20 -13.09 9.55
C ARG A 40 -5.35 -12.09 9.49
N ASN A 41 -5.76 -11.53 10.64
CA ASN A 41 -6.85 -10.55 10.69
C ASN A 41 -6.45 -9.24 10.01
N CYS A 42 -5.28 -8.70 10.36
CA CYS A 42 -4.75 -7.48 9.74
C CYS A 42 -4.44 -7.71 8.25
N CYS A 43 -3.89 -8.87 7.89
CA CYS A 43 -3.71 -9.27 6.49
C CYS A 43 -5.02 -9.25 5.69
N SER A 44 -6.10 -9.82 6.24
CA SER A 44 -7.41 -9.81 5.57
C SER A 44 -7.97 -8.40 5.37
N ARG A 45 -7.69 -7.48 6.30
CA ARG A 45 -8.12 -6.08 6.19
C ARG A 45 -7.28 -5.33 5.16
N MET A 46 -5.96 -5.53 5.15
CA MET A 46 -5.07 -4.99 4.12
C MET A 46 -5.53 -5.43 2.71
N GLU A 47 -5.86 -6.70 2.54
CA GLU A 47 -6.37 -7.24 1.27
C GLU A 47 -7.68 -6.57 0.86
N PHE A 48 -8.56 -6.27 1.82
CA PHE A 48 -9.80 -5.54 1.55
C PHE A 48 -9.53 -4.12 1.07
N GLU A 49 -8.70 -3.37 1.78
CA GLU A 49 -8.32 -1.99 1.41
C GLU A 49 -7.68 -1.94 0.02
N ARG A 50 -6.76 -2.87 -0.25
CA ARG A 50 -6.12 -2.97 -1.57
C ARG A 50 -7.14 -3.22 -2.69
N ARG A 51 -8.05 -4.18 -2.50
CA ARG A 51 -9.10 -4.48 -3.50
C ARG A 51 -10.08 -3.33 -3.66
N LEU A 52 -10.38 -2.60 -2.58
CA LEU A 52 -11.22 -1.42 -2.64
C LEU A 52 -10.55 -0.33 -3.48
N LYS A 53 -9.28 -0.04 -3.23
CA LYS A 53 -8.48 0.91 -4.01
C LYS A 53 -8.39 0.51 -5.49
N GLU A 54 -8.13 -0.75 -5.79
CA GLU A 54 -8.11 -1.27 -7.17
C GLU A 54 -9.47 -1.08 -7.88
N ARG A 55 -10.58 -1.34 -7.19
CA ARG A 55 -11.93 -1.11 -7.75
C ARG A 55 -12.21 0.38 -7.98
N LEU A 56 -11.81 1.25 -7.06
CA LEU A 56 -11.95 2.69 -7.22
C LEU A 56 -11.11 3.19 -8.40
N ALA A 57 -9.86 2.74 -8.53
CA ALA A 57 -9.01 3.08 -9.66
C ALA A 57 -9.57 2.59 -11.00
N ALA A 58 -10.24 1.44 -11.02
CA ALA A 58 -10.91 0.94 -12.23
C ALA A 58 -12.14 1.76 -12.65
N LEU A 59 -12.76 2.50 -11.72
CA LEU A 59 -13.85 3.44 -12.03
C LEU A 59 -13.32 4.76 -12.61
N SER A 60 -12.06 5.10 -12.35
CA SER A 60 -11.40 6.29 -12.91
C SER A 60 -11.11 6.06 -14.40
N THR A 61 -12.02 6.49 -15.26
CA THR A 61 -11.95 6.46 -16.73
C THR A 61 -11.19 7.64 -17.34
N GLU A 62 -10.18 8.17 -16.65
CA GLU A 62 -9.30 9.16 -17.27
C GLU A 62 -8.21 8.44 -18.06
N ASP A 63 -8.48 8.23 -19.36
CA ASP A 63 -7.49 7.76 -20.32
C ASP A 63 -6.34 8.78 -20.38
N VAL A 64 -5.22 8.44 -19.74
CA VAL A 64 -3.98 9.21 -19.85
C VAL A 64 -3.57 9.25 -21.33
N PRO A 65 -3.43 10.43 -21.95
CA PRO A 65 -3.03 10.55 -23.34
C PRO A 65 -1.74 9.77 -23.61
N SER A 66 -1.73 8.98 -24.67
CA SER A 66 -0.57 8.16 -25.07
C SER A 66 0.71 9.00 -25.22
N THR A 67 0.58 10.24 -25.69
CA THR A 67 1.68 11.20 -25.81
C THR A 67 2.38 11.50 -24.47
N THR A 68 1.63 11.61 -23.38
CA THR A 68 2.18 11.81 -22.03
C THR A 68 2.89 10.55 -21.54
N ARG A 69 2.28 9.38 -21.76
CA ARG A 69 2.85 8.08 -21.41
C ARG A 69 4.18 7.82 -22.16
N ASP A 70 4.23 8.16 -23.43
CA ASP A 70 5.40 7.99 -24.28
C ASP A 70 6.55 8.88 -23.83
N ARG A 71 6.26 10.15 -23.51
CA ARG A 71 7.24 11.08 -22.95
C ARG A 71 7.86 10.60 -21.64
N VAL A 72 7.03 10.11 -20.70
CA VAL A 72 7.51 9.57 -19.42
C VAL A 72 8.41 8.35 -19.67
N ARG A 73 7.99 7.44 -20.56
CA ARG A 73 8.76 6.24 -20.90
C ARG A 73 10.10 6.56 -21.55
N ASP A 74 10.15 7.56 -22.44
CA ASP A 74 11.40 8.00 -23.07
C ASP A 74 12.35 8.67 -22.08
N LEU A 75 11.83 9.36 -21.06
CA LEU A 75 12.64 9.90 -19.97
C LEU A 75 13.27 8.79 -19.12
N ILE A 76 12.48 7.78 -18.72
CA ILE A 76 12.98 6.65 -17.92
C ILE A 76 14.08 5.87 -18.65
N LYS A 77 13.94 5.64 -19.97
CA LYS A 77 14.94 4.91 -20.79
C LYS A 77 16.28 5.64 -20.97
N LYS A 78 16.32 6.95 -20.73
CA LYS A 78 17.52 7.78 -20.89
C LYS A 78 18.37 7.85 -19.62
N PHE A 79 17.85 7.36 -18.50
CA PHE A 79 18.61 7.10 -17.27
C PHE A 79 19.10 5.65 -17.25
#